data_AF-A8F7K5-F1
#
_entry.id   AF-A8F7K5-F1
#
_cell.length_a   1.000
_cell.length_b   1.000
_cell.length_c   1.000
_cell.angle_alpha   90.00
_cell.angle_beta   90.00
_cell.angle_gamma   90.00
#
_symmetry.space_group_name_H-M   'P 1'
#
loop_
_entity.id
_entity.type
_entity.pdbx_description
1 polymer ?
#
loop_
_entity_poly.entity_id
_entity_poly.type
_entity_poly.pdbx_seq_one_letter_code
_entity_poly.pdbx_strand_id
1 'polypeptide(L)'
;MKIKALYISGRQTVMVVLLEFLLIWIGLPVLVFSLLGWKVSGWVIFLGFIGSLILAFVVCVKTYGLVMSFAKEKYGTLSFENDCIEYQIGKRKGKIDLKKPHDVKICSGSSGLGKPSAQIDFRQTGLIIHLYKAMRNEVLDVFSDPYFVEELSVLPEEGLWGFELLADDSEQKKFFFTMLESLWKNREKNTYFQSYAHYPWYQKPNPAFEYIKVIKTDSMTIEEKEFIDTLLTKFVDKFDDSYVRTTPDYLVGWAYKSLKSTWTGMPDYYCIMPIGHVSVEVSLPMPDWKPFIIGQLVIETLHSLGGSSRPYGPPLQDRRYLYIRGHDEHGKTLEMAFDWYELTHPLYEESQRFVRFVNRISIPH
;
A
#
# COMPACT_ATOMS: atom_id res chain seq x y z
N MET A 1 -28.67 0.56 17.83
CA MET A 1 -29.33 0.31 16.52
C MET A 1 -28.92 -1.07 16.03
N LYS A 2 -29.82 -1.84 15.40
CA LYS A 2 -29.53 -3.18 14.90
C LYS A 2 -30.14 -3.36 13.52
N ILE A 3 -29.35 -3.86 12.58
CA ILE A 3 -29.76 -4.12 11.20
C ILE A 3 -29.42 -5.56 10.82
N LYS A 4 -30.16 -6.09 9.84
CA LYS A 4 -29.86 -7.34 9.16
C LYS A 4 -29.38 -6.99 7.76
N ALA A 5 -28.20 -7.45 7.39
CA ALA A 5 -27.56 -7.09 6.13
C ALA A 5 -27.04 -8.35 5.44
N LEU A 6 -26.90 -8.26 4.12
CA LEU A 6 -26.25 -9.31 3.34
C LEU A 6 -24.80 -9.41 3.78
N TYR A 7 -24.26 -10.62 3.80
CA TYR A 7 -22.86 -10.88 4.09
C TYR A 7 -22.28 -11.85 3.06
N ILE A 8 -21.29 -11.38 2.31
CA ILE A 8 -20.54 -12.21 1.38
C ILE A 8 -19.40 -12.87 2.15
N SER A 9 -19.34 -14.21 2.09
CA SER A 9 -18.37 -14.98 2.84
C SER A 9 -17.03 -15.10 2.12
N GLY A 10 -15.97 -14.52 2.70
CA GLY A 10 -14.59 -14.69 2.23
C GLY A 10 -14.15 -16.15 2.15
N ARG A 11 -14.66 -17.02 3.05
CA ARG A 11 -14.40 -18.45 2.98
C ARG A 11 -14.98 -19.06 1.70
N GLN A 12 -16.17 -18.64 1.25
CA GLN A 12 -16.75 -19.17 0.02
C GLN A 12 -16.06 -18.57 -1.21
N THR A 13 -15.84 -17.26 -1.23
CA THR A 13 -15.25 -16.58 -2.40
C THR A 13 -13.77 -16.89 -2.62
N VAL A 14 -13.01 -17.20 -1.56
CA VAL A 14 -11.58 -17.54 -1.65
C VAL A 14 -11.33 -19.04 -1.59
N MET A 15 -11.81 -19.76 -0.56
CA MET A 15 -11.44 -21.17 -0.38
C MET A 15 -12.06 -22.09 -1.42
N VAL A 16 -13.31 -21.86 -1.86
CA VAL A 16 -13.94 -22.73 -2.87
C VAL A 16 -13.20 -22.59 -4.20
N VAL A 17 -12.91 -21.36 -4.62
CA VAL A 17 -12.16 -21.09 -5.85
C VAL A 17 -10.75 -21.65 -5.77
N LEU A 18 -10.07 -21.50 -4.64
CA LEU A 18 -8.73 -22.06 -4.43
C LEU A 18 -8.74 -23.60 -4.46
N LEU A 19 -9.72 -24.23 -3.81
CA LEU A 19 -9.85 -25.69 -3.82
C LEU A 19 -10.18 -26.22 -5.22
N GLU A 20 -11.10 -25.57 -5.93
CA GLU A 20 -11.41 -25.89 -7.32
C GLU A 20 -10.15 -25.79 -8.21
N PHE A 21 -9.40 -24.69 -8.07
CA PHE A 21 -8.16 -24.47 -8.79
C PHE A 21 -7.14 -25.58 -8.52
N LEU A 22 -6.89 -25.92 -7.24
CA LEU A 22 -5.93 -26.96 -6.86
C LEU A 22 -6.39 -28.36 -7.29
N LEU A 23 -7.68 -28.65 -7.21
CA LEU A 23 -8.24 -29.93 -7.65
C LEU A 23 -8.06 -30.12 -9.16
N ILE A 24 -8.26 -29.08 -9.96
CA ILE A 24 -8.02 -29.17 -11.39
C ILE A 24 -6.52 -29.20 -11.65
N TRP A 25 -5.76 -28.21 -11.18
CA TRP A 25 -4.35 -28.09 -11.51
C TRP A 25 -3.51 -29.28 -11.05
N ILE A 26 -3.65 -29.70 -9.79
CA ILE A 26 -2.84 -30.78 -9.21
C ILE A 26 -3.62 -32.09 -9.21
N GLY A 27 -4.88 -32.06 -8.76
CA GLY A 27 -5.68 -33.26 -8.58
C GLY A 27 -5.91 -34.03 -9.87
N LEU A 28 -6.28 -33.34 -10.96
CA LEU A 28 -6.57 -33.98 -12.24
C LEU A 28 -5.33 -34.64 -12.86
N PRO A 29 -4.15 -33.99 -13.00
CA PRO A 29 -2.95 -34.66 -13.49
C PRO A 29 -2.50 -35.81 -12.61
N VAL A 30 -2.52 -35.65 -11.28
CA VAL A 30 -2.13 -36.73 -10.35
C VAL A 30 -3.04 -37.94 -10.54
N LEU A 31 -4.35 -37.73 -10.69
CA LEU A 31 -5.31 -38.80 -10.93
C LEU A 31 -5.08 -39.48 -12.28
N VAL A 32 -4.94 -38.71 -13.37
CA VAL A 32 -4.70 -39.24 -14.71
C VAL A 32 -3.39 -40.04 -14.77
N PHE A 33 -2.30 -39.51 -14.24
CA PHE A 33 -1.00 -40.19 -14.28
C PHE A 33 -0.92 -41.39 -13.33
N SER A 34 -1.65 -41.37 -12.21
CA SER A 34 -1.78 -42.54 -11.35
C SER A 34 -2.54 -43.68 -12.03
N LEU A 35 -3.60 -43.37 -12.79
CA LEU A 35 -4.33 -44.36 -13.60
C LEU A 35 -3.47 -44.93 -14.74
N LEU A 36 -2.53 -44.14 -15.28
CA LEU A 36 -1.54 -44.57 -16.26
C LEU A 36 -0.31 -45.26 -15.63
N GLY A 37 -0.31 -45.46 -14.31
CA GLY A 37 0.75 -46.14 -13.58
C GLY A 37 2.10 -45.40 -13.60
N TRP A 38 2.09 -44.09 -13.84
CA TRP A 38 3.29 -43.23 -13.92
C TRP A 38 4.35 -43.65 -14.95
N LYS A 39 4.02 -44.56 -15.88
CA LYS A 39 4.92 -45.02 -16.96
C LYS A 39 4.87 -44.07 -18.17
N VAL A 40 5.00 -42.77 -17.91
CA VAL A 40 4.92 -41.71 -18.91
C VAL A 40 6.17 -40.83 -18.80
N SER A 41 6.60 -40.26 -19.92
CA SER A 41 7.80 -39.41 -19.92
C SER A 41 7.59 -38.15 -19.05
N GLY A 42 8.67 -37.68 -18.42
CA GLY A 42 8.63 -36.47 -17.59
C GLY A 42 8.13 -35.23 -18.35
N TRP A 43 8.42 -35.13 -19.65
CA TRP A 43 7.91 -34.06 -20.51
C TRP A 43 6.38 -34.09 -20.67
N VAL A 44 5.80 -35.28 -20.81
CA VAL A 44 4.33 -35.44 -20.87
C VAL A 44 3.70 -35.09 -19.53
N ILE A 45 4.34 -35.46 -18.42
CA ILE A 45 3.88 -35.07 -17.07
C ILE A 45 3.89 -33.55 -16.94
N PHE A 46 5.00 -32.90 -17.28
CA PHE A 46 5.15 -31.45 -17.26
C PHE A 46 4.08 -30.73 -18.10
N LEU A 47 3.88 -31.16 -19.35
CA LEU A 47 2.83 -30.60 -20.22
C LEU A 47 1.42 -30.83 -19.65
N GLY A 48 1.19 -31.97 -18.99
CA GLY A 48 -0.08 -32.25 -18.30
C GLY A 48 -0.37 -31.26 -17.17
N PHE A 49 0.64 -30.93 -16.34
CA PHE A 49 0.49 -29.93 -15.28
C PHE A 49 0.30 -28.51 -15.83
N ILE A 50 1.00 -28.12 -16.90
CA ILE A 50 0.80 -26.81 -17.55
C ILE A 50 -0.58 -26.72 -18.19
N GLY A 51 -0.98 -27.75 -18.94
CA GLY A 51 -2.32 -27.80 -19.54
C GLY A 51 -3.41 -27.71 -18.48
N SER A 52 -3.22 -28.40 -17.35
CA SER A 52 -4.16 -28.34 -16.23
C SER A 52 -4.16 -26.99 -15.51
N LEU A 53 -3.01 -26.31 -15.44
CA LEU A 53 -2.92 -24.95 -14.88
C LEU A 53 -3.80 -23.98 -15.69
N ILE A 54 -3.68 -24.02 -17.03
CA ILE A 54 -4.49 -23.18 -17.93
C ILE A 54 -5.97 -23.54 -17.79
N LEU A 55 -6.30 -24.84 -17.77
CA LEU A 55 -7.67 -25.30 -17.59
C LEU A 55 -8.25 -24.85 -16.25
N ALA A 56 -7.50 -24.98 -15.16
CA ALA A 56 -7.91 -24.53 -13.83
C ALA A 56 -8.24 -23.04 -13.83
N PHE A 57 -7.40 -22.22 -14.47
CA PHE A 57 -7.66 -20.79 -14.59
C PHE A 57 -8.96 -20.49 -15.36
N VAL A 58 -9.15 -21.11 -16.52
CA VAL A 58 -10.36 -20.93 -17.35
C VAL A 58 -11.61 -21.36 -16.59
N VAL A 59 -11.56 -22.51 -15.92
CA VAL A 59 -12.69 -23.03 -15.15
C VAL A 59 -13.03 -22.09 -14.00
N CYS A 60 -12.04 -21.71 -13.17
CA CYS A 60 -12.26 -20.80 -12.05
C CYS A 60 -12.86 -19.45 -12.48
N VAL A 61 -12.39 -18.87 -13.60
CA VAL A 61 -12.98 -17.62 -14.13
C VAL A 61 -14.43 -17.82 -14.54
N LYS A 62 -14.76 -18.94 -15.18
CA LYS A 62 -16.13 -19.26 -15.61
C LYS A 62 -17.07 -19.58 -14.46
N THR A 63 -16.58 -20.24 -13.40
CA THR A 63 -17.38 -20.64 -12.24
C THR A 63 -17.45 -19.54 -11.18
N TYR A 64 -16.58 -18.53 -11.23
CA TYR A 64 -16.51 -17.44 -10.24
C TYR A 64 -17.86 -16.76 -10.00
N GLY A 65 -18.59 -16.42 -11.06
CA GLY A 65 -19.91 -15.79 -10.93
C GLY A 65 -20.92 -16.65 -10.17
N LEU A 66 -20.87 -17.98 -10.35
CA LEU A 66 -21.71 -18.91 -9.61
C LEU A 66 -21.29 -18.99 -8.15
N VAL A 67 -19.98 -19.09 -7.87
CA VAL A 67 -19.44 -19.09 -6.50
C VAL A 67 -19.84 -17.82 -5.76
N MET A 68 -19.77 -16.67 -6.43
CA MET A 68 -20.20 -15.39 -5.88
C MET A 68 -21.70 -15.37 -5.60
N SER A 69 -22.53 -15.91 -6.48
CA SER A 69 -23.97 -16.05 -6.26
C SER A 69 -24.28 -16.88 -4.99
N PHE A 70 -23.61 -18.02 -4.81
CA PHE A 70 -23.75 -18.85 -3.60
C PHE A 70 -23.18 -18.21 -2.34
N ALA A 71 -22.24 -17.29 -2.47
CA ALA A 71 -21.68 -16.54 -1.35
C ALA A 71 -22.59 -15.41 -0.88
N LYS A 72 -23.41 -14.84 -1.78
CA LYS A 72 -24.34 -13.73 -1.50
C LYS A 72 -25.52 -14.13 -0.61
N GLU A 73 -25.92 -15.39 -0.54
CA GLU A 73 -27.19 -15.79 0.13
C GLU A 73 -27.21 -15.70 1.66
N LYS A 74 -26.10 -15.35 2.33
CA LYS A 74 -26.06 -15.32 3.80
C LYS A 74 -26.35 -13.94 4.34
N TYR A 75 -27.27 -13.86 5.29
CA TYR A 75 -27.48 -12.66 6.09
C TYR A 75 -26.72 -12.76 7.41
N GLY A 76 -26.16 -11.64 7.85
CA GLY A 76 -25.69 -11.45 9.21
C GLY A 76 -26.45 -10.32 9.90
N THR A 77 -26.20 -10.16 11.20
CA THR A 77 -26.72 -9.02 11.94
C THR A 77 -25.58 -8.14 12.40
N LEU A 78 -25.77 -6.83 12.24
CA LEU A 78 -24.90 -5.80 12.80
C LEU A 78 -25.70 -5.02 13.83
N SER A 79 -25.10 -4.77 14.99
CA SER A 79 -25.62 -3.85 15.98
C SER A 79 -24.56 -2.86 16.39
N PHE A 80 -24.99 -1.64 16.63
CA PHE A 80 -24.15 -0.54 17.05
C PHE A 80 -24.80 0.18 18.22
N GLU A 81 -24.12 0.18 19.36
CA GLU A 81 -24.58 0.79 20.59
C GLU A 81 -23.39 1.25 21.44
N ASN A 82 -23.45 2.48 21.97
CA ASN A 82 -22.44 3.03 22.88
C ASN A 82 -20.99 2.99 22.35
N ASP A 83 -20.81 3.32 21.07
CA ASP A 83 -19.52 3.24 20.34
C ASP A 83 -18.99 1.80 20.21
N CYS A 84 -19.86 0.80 20.32
CA CYS A 84 -19.51 -0.59 20.21
C CYS A 84 -20.28 -1.27 19.06
N ILE A 85 -19.53 -1.92 18.18
CA ILE A 85 -20.05 -2.72 17.07
C ILE A 85 -20.11 -4.17 17.53
N GLU A 86 -21.26 -4.79 17.38
CA GLU A 86 -21.45 -6.23 17.57
C GLU A 86 -21.93 -6.83 16.25
N TYR A 87 -21.32 -7.94 15.84
CA TYR A 87 -21.67 -8.61 14.60
C TYR A 87 -21.91 -10.09 14.84
N GLN A 88 -22.84 -10.65 14.06
CA GLN A 88 -23.09 -12.08 14.01
C GLN A 88 -23.21 -12.54 12.56
N ILE A 89 -22.37 -13.50 12.19
CA ILE A 89 -22.34 -14.14 10.87
C ILE A 89 -22.45 -15.64 11.10
N GLY A 90 -23.66 -16.19 10.93
CA GLY A 90 -23.95 -17.56 11.31
C GLY A 90 -23.65 -17.81 12.81
N LYS A 91 -22.67 -18.69 13.09
CA LYS A 91 -22.20 -18.99 14.45
C LYS A 91 -21.11 -18.04 14.96
N ARG A 92 -20.42 -17.33 14.05
CA ARG A 92 -19.35 -16.39 14.42
C ARG A 92 -19.99 -15.14 15.01
N LYS A 93 -19.57 -14.76 16.21
CA LYS A 93 -19.92 -13.50 16.86
C LYS A 93 -18.64 -12.73 17.17
N GLY A 94 -18.72 -11.42 17.11
CA GLY A 94 -17.62 -10.56 17.51
C GLY A 94 -18.11 -9.21 17.98
N LYS A 95 -17.22 -8.51 18.69
CA LYS A 95 -17.47 -7.22 19.29
C LYS A 95 -16.24 -6.34 19.13
N ILE A 96 -16.45 -5.09 18.73
CA ILE A 96 -15.41 -4.08 18.52
C ILE A 96 -15.82 -2.83 19.29
N ASP A 97 -15.02 -2.45 20.27
CA ASP A 97 -15.23 -1.26 21.09
C ASP A 97 -14.34 -0.14 20.55
N LEU A 98 -14.96 0.89 19.96
CA LEU A 98 -14.25 2.00 19.33
C LEU A 98 -13.57 2.92 20.35
N LYS A 99 -13.88 2.79 21.65
CA LYS A 99 -13.20 3.56 22.72
C LYS A 99 -11.83 2.98 23.07
N LYS A 100 -11.54 1.76 22.64
CA LYS A 100 -10.25 1.09 22.82
C LYS A 100 -9.39 1.23 21.56
N PRO A 101 -8.07 1.04 21.65
CA PRO A 101 -7.20 1.00 20.48
C PRO A 101 -7.74 0.02 19.43
N HIS A 102 -7.91 0.52 18.21
CA HIS A 102 -8.43 -0.24 17.08
C HIS A 102 -7.71 0.15 15.79
N ASP A 103 -7.79 -0.70 14.78
CA ASP A 103 -7.18 -0.48 13.46
C ASP A 103 -8.30 -0.52 12.42
N VAL A 104 -8.69 0.67 11.95
CA VAL A 104 -9.79 0.86 11.01
C VAL A 104 -9.35 1.68 9.82
N LYS A 105 -9.57 1.15 8.62
CA LYS A 105 -9.38 1.83 7.35
C LYS A 105 -10.72 2.24 6.77
N ILE A 106 -10.77 3.42 6.16
CA ILE A 106 -11.97 3.97 5.53
C ILE A 106 -11.65 4.29 4.08
N CYS A 107 -12.48 3.80 3.17
CA CYS A 107 -12.41 4.13 1.76
C CYS A 107 -13.74 4.72 1.31
N SER A 108 -13.71 5.70 0.42
CA SER A 108 -14.90 6.19 -0.25
C SER A 108 -14.57 6.82 -1.59
N GLY A 109 -15.25 6.39 -2.64
CA GLY A 109 -15.05 6.87 -3.99
C GLY A 109 -15.56 5.86 -5.00
N SER A 110 -14.96 5.87 -6.19
CA SER A 110 -15.34 4.92 -7.24
C SER A 110 -14.74 3.56 -6.94
N SER A 111 -15.53 2.52 -7.12
CA SER A 111 -15.03 1.15 -7.20
C SER A 111 -14.25 0.93 -8.49
N GLY A 112 -13.58 -0.21 -8.65
CA GLY A 112 -12.95 -0.57 -9.93
C GLY A 112 -13.95 -0.72 -11.08
N LEU A 113 -15.23 -0.94 -10.77
CA LEU A 113 -16.37 -0.90 -11.69
C LEU A 113 -16.93 0.52 -11.93
N GLY A 114 -16.30 1.57 -11.39
CA GLY A 114 -16.74 2.96 -11.53
C GLY A 114 -18.00 3.32 -10.75
N LYS A 115 -18.44 2.48 -9.80
CA LYS A 115 -19.64 2.73 -8.99
C LYS A 115 -19.27 3.45 -7.68
N PRO A 116 -20.02 4.48 -7.25
CA PRO A 116 -19.77 5.13 -5.98
C PRO A 116 -20.04 4.17 -4.81
N SER A 117 -19.10 4.12 -3.87
CA SER A 117 -19.23 3.31 -2.66
C SER A 117 -18.37 3.85 -1.52
N ALA A 118 -18.69 3.38 -0.31
CA ALA A 118 -17.88 3.58 0.88
C ALA A 118 -17.63 2.23 1.58
N GLN A 119 -16.50 2.13 2.25
CA GLN A 119 -16.05 0.91 2.92
C GLN A 119 -15.41 1.29 4.26
N ILE A 120 -15.73 0.51 5.29
CA ILE A 120 -15.05 0.54 6.59
C ILE A 120 -14.49 -0.86 6.84
N ASP A 121 -13.17 -0.95 7.00
CA ASP A 121 -12.43 -2.19 7.20
C ASP A 121 -11.78 -2.23 8.59
N PHE A 122 -12.26 -3.15 9.42
CA PHE A 122 -11.73 -3.46 10.75
C PHE A 122 -10.70 -4.59 10.66
N ARG A 123 -9.46 -4.23 10.31
CA ARG A 123 -8.37 -5.16 9.97
C ARG A 123 -8.13 -6.24 11.02
N GLN A 124 -8.13 -5.88 12.31
CA GLN A 124 -7.91 -6.80 13.43
C GLN A 124 -8.93 -7.95 13.49
N THR A 125 -10.15 -7.73 13.01
CA THR A 125 -11.22 -8.73 13.03
C THR A 125 -11.55 -9.29 11.65
N GLY A 126 -11.03 -8.68 10.58
CA GLY A 126 -11.41 -8.96 9.20
C GLY A 126 -12.88 -8.66 8.90
N LEU A 127 -13.52 -7.79 9.70
CA LEU A 127 -14.87 -7.29 9.45
C LEU A 127 -14.79 -6.13 8.47
N ILE A 128 -15.46 -6.26 7.32
CA ILE A 128 -15.56 -5.21 6.32
C ILE A 128 -17.04 -4.89 6.14
N ILE A 129 -17.38 -3.60 6.13
CA ILE A 129 -18.74 -3.10 5.93
C ILE A 129 -18.71 -2.16 4.73
N HIS A 130 -19.51 -2.49 3.73
CA HIS A 130 -19.64 -1.77 2.46
C HIS A 130 -20.96 -1.02 2.44
N LEU A 131 -20.96 0.22 1.96
CA LEU A 131 -22.14 1.02 1.68
C LEU A 131 -22.16 1.37 0.18
N TYR A 132 -23.01 0.69 -0.57
CA TYR A 132 -23.20 0.91 -1.99
C TYR A 132 -23.94 2.22 -2.25
N LYS A 133 -23.56 2.90 -3.35
CA LYS A 133 -24.12 4.17 -3.81
C LYS A 133 -23.88 5.36 -2.87
N ALA A 134 -22.99 5.23 -1.89
CA ALA A 134 -22.57 6.35 -1.06
C ALA A 134 -21.62 7.26 -1.83
N MET A 135 -21.93 8.56 -1.87
CA MET A 135 -21.06 9.55 -2.49
C MET A 135 -19.92 9.91 -1.54
N ARG A 136 -18.71 10.13 -2.09
CA ARG A 136 -17.53 10.49 -1.29
C ARG A 136 -17.75 11.73 -0.44
N ASN A 137 -18.41 12.75 -0.98
CA ASN A 137 -18.67 13.98 -0.25
C ASN A 137 -19.53 13.73 1.00
N GLU A 138 -20.54 12.86 0.93
CA GLU A 138 -21.35 12.52 2.10
C GLU A 138 -20.52 11.87 3.21
N VAL A 139 -19.54 11.04 2.84
CA VAL A 139 -18.59 10.43 3.79
C VAL A 139 -17.67 11.48 4.40
N LEU A 140 -17.15 12.41 3.59
CA LEU A 140 -16.24 13.47 4.05
C LEU A 140 -16.94 14.54 4.90
N ASP A 141 -18.25 14.75 4.70
CA ASP A 141 -19.07 15.60 5.54
C ASP A 141 -19.16 15.09 6.99
N VAL A 142 -19.00 13.78 7.19
CA VAL A 142 -19.03 13.13 8.51
C VAL A 142 -17.63 12.81 9.05
N PHE A 143 -16.74 12.29 8.20
CA PHE A 143 -15.34 12.01 8.52
C PHE A 143 -14.46 12.95 7.71
N SER A 144 -14.21 14.14 8.27
CA SER A 144 -13.58 15.26 7.56
C SER A 144 -12.04 15.15 7.49
N ASP A 145 -11.55 14.05 6.94
CA ASP A 145 -10.13 13.87 6.60
C ASP A 145 -9.99 13.19 5.22
N PRO A 146 -9.93 13.98 4.13
CA PRO A 146 -9.91 13.45 2.76
C PRO A 146 -8.65 12.66 2.43
N TYR A 147 -7.56 12.89 3.15
CA TYR A 147 -6.31 12.20 2.91
C TYR A 147 -6.38 10.80 3.55
N PHE A 148 -6.90 10.71 4.77
CA PHE A 148 -7.12 9.43 5.43
C PHE A 148 -8.15 8.55 4.69
N VAL A 149 -9.26 9.15 4.22
CA VAL A 149 -10.30 8.42 3.48
C VAL A 149 -9.80 8.12 2.07
N GLU A 150 -9.44 6.87 1.80
CA GLU A 150 -8.92 6.46 0.49
C GLU A 150 -9.99 6.57 -0.62
N GLU A 151 -9.57 6.76 -1.86
CA GLU A 151 -10.47 7.04 -3.00
C GLU A 151 -10.99 5.79 -3.70
N LEU A 152 -10.36 4.64 -3.47
CA LEU A 152 -10.76 3.36 -4.03
C LEU A 152 -11.49 2.54 -2.97
N SER A 153 -12.78 2.31 -3.19
CA SER A 153 -13.62 1.45 -2.35
C SER A 153 -13.98 0.20 -3.14
N VAL A 154 -13.38 -0.94 -2.77
CA VAL A 154 -13.54 -2.20 -3.51
C VAL A 154 -14.86 -2.84 -3.10
N LEU A 155 -15.70 -3.11 -4.07
CA LEU A 155 -17.00 -3.73 -3.84
C LEU A 155 -16.84 -5.24 -3.69
N PRO A 156 -17.76 -5.88 -2.96
CA PRO A 156 -17.80 -7.34 -2.93
C PRO A 156 -18.02 -8.03 -4.28
N GLU A 157 -18.70 -7.36 -5.22
CA GLU A 157 -18.81 -7.83 -6.62
C GLU A 157 -17.44 -7.97 -7.30
N GLU A 158 -16.42 -7.25 -6.81
CA GLU A 158 -15.03 -7.28 -7.27
C GLU A 158 -14.17 -8.29 -6.48
N GLY A 159 -14.81 -9.09 -5.63
CA GLY A 159 -14.19 -10.20 -4.93
C GLY A 159 -13.83 -9.96 -3.48
N LEU A 160 -14.20 -8.81 -2.91
CA LEU A 160 -14.01 -8.54 -1.49
C LEU A 160 -15.16 -9.17 -0.66
N TRP A 161 -14.88 -9.64 0.55
CA TRP A 161 -15.94 -10.12 1.45
C TRP A 161 -16.42 -9.00 2.36
N GLY A 162 -17.54 -9.21 3.06
CA GLY A 162 -18.04 -8.25 4.03
C GLY A 162 -19.56 -8.12 4.03
N PHE A 163 -20.03 -7.23 4.88
CA PHE A 163 -21.43 -6.83 4.92
C PHE A 163 -21.74 -5.86 3.79
N GLU A 164 -22.85 -6.08 3.09
CA GLU A 164 -23.36 -5.17 2.07
C GLU A 164 -24.52 -4.36 2.63
N LEU A 165 -24.34 -3.05 2.61
CA LEU A 165 -25.36 -2.05 2.93
C LEU A 165 -25.72 -1.26 1.69
N LEU A 166 -26.97 -0.81 1.60
CA LEU A 166 -27.47 0.05 0.51
C LEU A 166 -27.72 1.46 1.03
N ALA A 167 -27.16 2.48 0.38
CA ALA A 167 -27.44 3.87 0.73
C ALA A 167 -28.91 4.27 0.49
N ASP A 168 -29.62 3.56 -0.39
CA ASP A 168 -31.05 3.77 -0.65
C ASP A 168 -31.95 3.27 0.52
N ASP A 169 -31.42 2.40 1.38
CA ASP A 169 -32.09 1.96 2.61
C ASP A 169 -31.72 2.92 3.75
N SER A 170 -32.72 3.66 4.25
CA SER A 170 -32.51 4.71 5.25
C SER A 170 -31.98 4.18 6.60
N GLU A 171 -32.36 2.96 7.00
CA GLU A 171 -31.86 2.35 8.25
C GLU A 171 -30.41 1.93 8.10
N GLN A 172 -30.05 1.32 6.97
CA GLN A 172 -28.68 0.87 6.69
C GLN A 172 -27.73 2.06 6.48
N LYS A 173 -28.18 3.08 5.73
CA LYS A 173 -27.45 4.34 5.57
C LYS A 173 -27.20 4.98 6.94
N LYS A 174 -28.26 5.16 7.75
CA LYS A 174 -28.13 5.71 9.10
C LYS A 174 -27.18 4.88 9.97
N PHE A 175 -27.26 3.56 9.89
CA PHE A 175 -26.32 2.67 10.58
C PHE A 175 -24.86 2.94 10.24
N PHE A 176 -24.55 2.99 8.95
CA PHE A 176 -23.19 3.24 8.49
C PHE A 176 -22.68 4.61 8.94
N PHE A 177 -23.48 5.68 8.76
CA PHE A 177 -23.07 7.03 9.10
C PHE A 177 -22.97 7.26 10.61
N THR A 178 -23.84 6.69 11.44
CA THR A 178 -23.69 6.74 12.91
C THR A 178 -22.41 6.04 13.39
N MET A 179 -22.02 4.94 12.73
CA MET A 179 -20.75 4.28 13.01
C MET A 179 -19.56 5.16 12.56
N LEU A 180 -19.67 5.81 11.40
CA LEU A 180 -18.66 6.74 10.87
C LEU A 180 -18.46 7.96 11.79
N GLU A 181 -19.54 8.55 12.31
CA GLU A 181 -19.50 9.62 13.31
C GLU A 181 -18.74 9.19 14.58
N SER A 182 -18.99 7.97 15.05
CA SER A 182 -18.30 7.42 16.22
C SER A 182 -16.83 7.14 15.95
N LEU A 183 -16.48 6.66 14.75
CA LEU A 183 -15.08 6.52 14.32
C LEU A 183 -14.37 7.88 14.28
N TRP A 184 -15.02 8.92 13.77
CA TRP A 184 -14.47 10.28 13.78
C TRP A 184 -14.26 10.80 15.21
N LYS A 185 -15.26 10.62 16.09
CA LYS A 185 -15.17 10.99 17.51
C LYS A 185 -14.04 10.27 18.24
N ASN A 186 -13.81 8.99 17.92
CA ASN A 186 -12.80 8.15 18.56
C ASN A 186 -11.53 7.96 17.71
N ARG A 187 -11.28 8.83 16.72
CA ARG A 187 -10.14 8.71 15.79
C ARG A 187 -8.78 8.66 16.48
N GLU A 188 -8.64 9.30 17.64
CA GLU A 188 -7.43 9.24 18.48
C GLU A 188 -7.18 7.85 19.08
N LYS A 189 -8.11 6.90 18.96
CA LYS A 189 -7.93 5.48 19.31
C LYS A 189 -7.71 4.60 18.08
N ASN A 190 -7.87 5.14 16.88
CA ASN A 190 -7.58 4.44 15.65
C ASN A 190 -6.07 4.51 15.35
N THR A 191 -5.35 3.42 15.56
CA THR A 191 -3.89 3.37 15.34
C THR A 191 -3.52 3.60 13.87
N TYR A 192 -4.39 3.22 12.93
CA TYR A 192 -4.22 3.51 11.50
C TYR A 192 -4.33 5.01 11.23
N PHE A 193 -5.32 5.68 11.83
CA PHE A 193 -5.47 7.14 11.73
C PHE A 193 -4.27 7.87 12.33
N GLN A 194 -3.79 7.46 13.50
CA GLN A 194 -2.59 8.05 14.12
C GLN A 194 -1.34 7.89 13.24
N SER A 195 -1.20 6.75 12.55
CA SER A 195 -0.14 6.57 11.56
C SER A 195 -0.32 7.42 10.31
N TYR A 196 -1.52 7.92 10.05
CA TYR A 196 -1.78 8.84 8.95
C TYR A 196 -1.53 10.30 9.36
N ALA A 197 -1.99 10.69 10.55
CA ALA A 197 -2.07 12.06 11.02
C ALA A 197 -0.72 12.74 11.30
N HIS A 198 0.38 11.98 11.40
CA HIS A 198 1.69 12.57 11.67
C HIS A 198 2.36 13.19 10.43
N TYR A 199 1.93 12.81 9.23
CA TYR A 199 2.36 13.51 8.01
C TYR A 199 1.61 14.84 7.87
N PRO A 200 2.27 15.92 7.44
CA PRO A 200 1.67 17.23 7.32
C PRO A 200 0.88 17.39 6.00
N TRP A 201 -0.15 16.57 5.78
CA TRP A 201 -0.90 16.49 4.52
C TRP A 201 -1.50 17.80 4.01
N TYR A 202 -1.78 18.74 4.92
CA TYR A 202 -2.39 20.03 4.61
C TYR A 202 -1.36 21.16 4.50
N GLN A 203 -0.09 20.90 4.82
CA GLN A 203 0.98 21.88 4.69
C GLN A 203 1.53 21.81 3.27
N LYS A 204 1.49 22.95 2.55
CA LYS A 204 2.23 23.08 1.30
C LYS A 204 3.73 23.09 1.62
N PRO A 205 4.57 22.23 1.01
CA PRO A 205 6.00 22.31 1.14
C PRO A 205 6.52 23.67 0.74
N ASN A 206 7.57 24.11 1.42
CA ASN A 206 8.28 25.31 1.09
C ASN A 206 9.80 25.04 1.09
N PRO A 207 10.29 24.21 0.15
CA PRO A 207 11.71 23.98 0.04
C PRO A 207 12.42 25.27 -0.39
N ALA A 208 13.65 25.46 0.09
CA ALA A 208 14.51 26.59 -0.21
C ALA A 208 15.08 26.56 -1.63
N PHE A 209 14.93 25.43 -2.33
CA PHE A 209 15.36 25.21 -3.70
C PHE A 209 14.46 24.16 -4.37
N GLU A 210 14.36 24.23 -5.69
CA GLU A 210 13.42 23.41 -6.49
C GLU A 210 14.08 22.24 -7.23
N TYR A 211 15.36 21.99 -6.95
CA TYR A 211 16.17 20.94 -7.58
C TYR A 211 16.74 19.95 -6.56
N ILE A 212 17.14 18.77 -7.03
CA ILE A 212 17.82 17.78 -6.19
C ILE A 212 19.25 18.26 -5.93
N LYS A 213 19.58 18.47 -4.66
CA LYS A 213 20.90 18.89 -4.22
C LYS A 213 21.67 17.71 -3.62
N VAL A 214 22.86 17.44 -4.15
CA VAL A 214 23.77 16.42 -3.61
C VAL A 214 24.88 17.10 -2.82
N ILE A 215 25.00 16.79 -1.54
CA ILE A 215 25.98 17.37 -0.62
C ILE A 215 26.97 16.27 -0.22
N LYS A 216 28.26 16.52 -0.41
CA LYS A 216 29.32 15.57 -0.04
C LYS A 216 29.81 15.86 1.38
N THR A 217 29.81 14.84 2.22
CA THR A 217 30.04 14.98 3.67
C THR A 217 31.44 15.48 4.02
N ASP A 218 32.46 15.11 3.24
CA ASP A 218 33.84 15.52 3.51
C ASP A 218 34.18 16.94 3.04
N SER A 219 33.29 17.60 2.31
CA SER A 219 33.49 18.93 1.73
C SER A 219 32.29 19.87 1.94
N MET A 220 31.48 19.64 2.98
CA MET A 220 30.34 20.50 3.27
C MET A 220 30.78 21.92 3.65
N THR A 221 30.05 22.92 3.16
CA THR A 221 30.15 24.28 3.72
C THR A 221 29.50 24.34 5.12
N ILE A 222 29.73 25.44 5.84
CA ILE A 222 29.10 25.65 7.16
C ILE A 222 27.57 25.69 7.02
N GLU A 223 27.08 26.39 6.00
CA GLU A 223 25.66 26.53 5.71
C GLU A 223 25.02 25.18 5.34
N GLU A 224 25.73 24.35 4.56
CA GLU A 224 25.25 23.02 4.21
C GLU A 224 25.16 22.10 5.42
N LYS A 225 26.15 22.18 6.32
CA LYS A 225 26.14 21.42 7.56
C LYS A 225 24.98 21.83 8.45
N GLU A 226 24.78 23.13 8.67
CA GLU A 226 23.65 23.65 9.47
C GLU A 226 22.30 23.27 8.87
N PHE A 227 22.19 23.28 7.54
CA PHE A 227 21.00 22.85 6.83
C PHE A 227 20.71 21.36 7.04
N ILE A 228 21.71 20.49 6.87
CA ILE A 228 21.59 19.05 7.11
C ILE A 228 21.23 18.77 8.57
N ASP A 229 21.95 19.37 9.53
CA ASP A 229 21.69 19.20 10.95
C ASP A 229 20.24 19.59 11.30
N THR A 230 19.72 20.66 10.67
CA THR A 230 18.32 21.05 10.81
C THR A 230 17.36 20.00 10.23
N LEU A 231 17.62 19.50 9.02
CA LEU A 231 16.76 18.50 8.37
C LEU A 231 16.66 17.20 9.18
N LEU A 232 17.78 16.74 9.75
CA LEU A 232 17.82 15.51 10.54
C LEU A 232 16.94 15.56 11.81
N THR A 233 16.56 16.75 12.28
CA THR A 233 15.66 16.93 13.42
C THR A 233 14.17 17.02 13.04
N LYS A 234 13.86 17.08 11.73
CA LYS A 234 12.52 17.39 11.20
C LYS A 234 11.84 16.20 10.51
N PHE A 235 12.35 14.98 10.68
CA PHE A 235 11.71 13.81 10.09
C PHE A 235 10.31 13.59 10.66
N VAL A 236 9.36 13.35 9.77
CA VAL A 236 7.96 13.07 10.15
C VAL A 236 7.65 11.59 10.09
N ASP A 237 8.39 10.80 9.31
CA ASP A 237 8.22 9.35 9.21
C ASP A 237 8.87 8.56 10.37
N LYS A 238 8.59 7.26 10.39
CA LYS A 238 9.10 6.28 11.37
C LYS A 238 10.18 5.35 10.80
N PHE A 239 10.80 5.70 9.67
CA PHE A 239 11.76 4.84 8.98
C PHE A 239 13.18 5.04 9.47
N ASP A 240 13.43 4.68 10.74
CA ASP A 240 14.76 4.84 11.34
C ASP A 240 15.84 3.96 10.69
N ASP A 241 15.45 2.93 9.93
CA ASP A 241 16.32 1.99 9.22
C ASP A 241 16.37 2.18 7.69
N SER A 242 15.61 3.13 7.14
CA SER A 242 15.57 3.39 5.69
C SER A 242 16.72 4.28 5.24
N TYR A 243 17.18 4.12 4.00
CA TYR A 243 18.18 5.01 3.38
C TYR A 243 17.63 6.36 2.89
N VAL A 244 16.31 6.54 3.00
CA VAL A 244 15.60 7.74 2.62
C VAL A 244 14.47 8.01 3.60
N ARG A 245 14.41 9.25 4.07
CA ARG A 245 13.40 9.73 5.02
C ARG A 245 12.79 11.03 4.53
N THR A 246 11.68 11.43 5.11
CA THR A 246 10.92 12.62 4.72
C THR A 246 10.77 13.58 5.88
N THR A 247 11.03 14.84 5.55
CA THR A 247 10.61 16.01 6.32
C THR A 247 9.33 16.57 5.66
N PRO A 248 8.72 17.66 6.18
CA PRO A 248 7.61 18.32 5.50
C PRO A 248 7.99 18.87 4.11
N ASP A 249 9.26 19.25 3.92
CA ASP A 249 9.70 20.01 2.74
C ASP A 249 10.61 19.21 1.79
N TYR A 250 11.28 18.16 2.30
CA TYR A 250 12.28 17.40 1.55
C TYR A 250 12.23 15.91 1.85
N LEU A 251 12.55 15.10 0.85
CA LEU A 251 13.16 13.79 1.07
C LEU A 251 14.66 13.95 1.27
N VAL A 252 15.19 13.19 2.22
CA VAL A 252 16.60 13.17 2.57
C VAL A 252 17.08 11.74 2.41
N GLY A 253 17.82 11.49 1.33
CA GLY A 253 18.48 10.23 1.06
C GLY A 253 19.95 10.29 1.41
N TRP A 254 20.58 9.13 1.64
CA TRP A 254 22.01 9.07 1.91
C TRP A 254 22.71 7.87 1.27
N ALA A 255 24.00 8.05 0.97
CA ALA A 255 24.81 7.02 0.31
C ALA A 255 26.10 6.73 1.08
N TYR A 256 26.39 5.44 1.28
CA TYR A 256 27.60 4.91 1.89
C TYR A 256 28.44 4.22 0.80
N LYS A 257 29.37 4.96 0.19
CA LYS A 257 30.31 4.47 -0.83
C LYS A 257 31.62 3.97 -0.24
N SER A 258 32.05 4.51 0.89
CA SER A 258 33.35 4.18 1.48
C SER A 258 33.22 3.13 2.58
N LEU A 259 34.28 2.32 2.77
CA LEU A 259 34.38 1.47 3.95
C LEU A 259 34.26 2.31 5.22
N LYS A 260 34.95 3.47 5.25
CA LYS A 260 34.93 4.39 6.38
C LYS A 260 33.50 4.78 6.77
N SER A 261 32.67 5.21 5.82
CA SER A 261 31.28 5.61 6.07
C SER A 261 30.42 4.44 6.56
N THR A 262 30.65 3.24 6.03
CA THR A 262 29.99 2.00 6.49
C THR A 262 30.34 1.68 7.95
N TRP A 263 31.59 1.91 8.37
CA TRP A 263 32.05 1.67 9.73
C TRP A 263 31.67 2.78 10.72
N THR A 264 31.64 4.04 10.28
CA THR A 264 31.32 5.19 11.16
C THR A 264 29.83 5.51 11.23
N GLY A 265 29.01 4.97 10.33
CA GLY A 265 27.59 5.29 10.21
C GLY A 265 27.31 6.68 9.62
N MET A 266 28.34 7.47 9.31
CA MET A 266 28.20 8.75 8.62
C MET A 266 28.20 8.54 7.11
N PRO A 267 27.19 9.02 6.35
CA PRO A 267 27.15 8.83 4.92
C PRO A 267 28.21 9.66 4.19
N ASP A 268 28.63 9.23 3.00
CA ASP A 268 29.55 10.00 2.15
C ASP A 268 28.81 11.14 1.42
N TYR A 269 27.52 10.96 1.16
CA TYR A 269 26.67 11.94 0.49
C TYR A 269 25.28 12.00 1.13
N TYR A 270 24.74 13.21 1.19
CA TYR A 270 23.31 13.47 1.37
C TYR A 270 22.70 13.88 0.03
N CYS A 271 21.54 13.32 -0.29
CA CYS A 271 20.72 13.67 -1.45
C CYS A 271 19.45 14.34 -0.95
N ILE A 272 19.33 15.65 -1.16
CA ILE A 272 18.20 16.45 -0.69
C ILE A 272 17.27 16.72 -1.85
N MET A 273 16.02 16.32 -1.69
CA MET A 273 15.04 16.20 -2.78
C MET A 273 13.78 16.99 -2.39
N PRO A 274 13.53 18.16 -3.01
CA PRO A 274 12.43 19.03 -2.61
C PRO A 274 11.07 18.42 -2.94
N ILE A 275 10.23 18.20 -1.92
CA ILE A 275 8.85 17.74 -2.09
C ILE A 275 8.08 18.83 -2.83
N GLY A 276 7.23 18.46 -3.79
CA GLY A 276 6.63 19.41 -4.73
C GLY A 276 7.32 19.40 -6.10
N HIS A 277 8.58 19.00 -6.16
CA HIS A 277 9.42 19.02 -7.37
C HIS A 277 10.02 17.66 -7.72
N VAL A 278 9.65 16.62 -6.98
CA VAL A 278 10.07 15.23 -7.23
C VAL A 278 8.87 14.30 -7.25
N SER A 279 8.94 13.24 -8.03
CA SER A 279 7.95 12.15 -8.03
C SER A 279 8.58 10.89 -7.48
N VAL A 280 7.78 10.04 -6.83
CA VAL A 280 8.24 8.78 -6.26
C VAL A 280 7.36 7.60 -6.67
N GLU A 281 7.94 6.43 -6.89
CA GLU A 281 7.18 5.21 -7.18
C GLU A 281 7.90 4.00 -6.59
N VAL A 282 7.14 2.95 -6.28
CA VAL A 282 7.72 1.67 -5.84
C VAL A 282 7.87 0.78 -7.07
N SER A 283 9.12 0.42 -7.39
CA SER A 283 9.47 -0.41 -8.54
C SER A 283 9.78 -1.86 -8.12
N LEU A 284 9.43 -2.82 -8.98
CA LEU A 284 9.79 -4.24 -8.90
C LEU A 284 10.98 -4.53 -9.83
N PRO A 285 11.83 -5.54 -9.57
CA PRO A 285 13.00 -5.78 -10.41
C PRO A 285 12.64 -6.41 -11.77
N MET A 286 13.03 -5.70 -12.86
CA MET A 286 13.11 -6.01 -14.32
C MET A 286 11.91 -5.64 -15.23
N PRO A 287 12.14 -5.07 -16.46
CA PRO A 287 13.36 -5.22 -17.28
C PRO A 287 14.00 -3.92 -17.86
N ASP A 288 15.26 -4.13 -18.30
CA ASP A 288 16.21 -3.24 -19.02
C ASP A 288 16.58 -1.90 -18.35
N TRP A 289 17.31 -2.00 -17.23
CA TRP A 289 17.95 -0.86 -16.58
C TRP A 289 19.11 -0.34 -17.43
N LYS A 290 18.81 0.55 -18.38
CA LYS A 290 19.78 1.55 -18.82
C LYS A 290 19.70 2.75 -17.89
N PRO A 291 20.85 3.23 -17.39
CA PRO A 291 21.38 3.02 -16.03
C PRO A 291 20.47 3.62 -14.94
N PHE A 292 20.97 3.97 -13.76
CA PHE A 292 20.26 4.67 -12.65
C PHE A 292 19.67 3.79 -11.54
N ILE A 293 20.57 3.22 -10.75
CA ILE A 293 20.32 2.61 -9.45
C ILE A 293 21.12 3.39 -8.42
N ILE A 294 20.50 4.01 -7.42
CA ILE A 294 21.24 4.63 -6.30
C ILE A 294 21.26 3.70 -5.07
N GLY A 295 21.61 2.44 -5.33
CA GLY A 295 22.65 1.75 -4.53
C GLY A 295 24.06 1.99 -5.08
N GLN A 296 24.16 2.57 -6.29
CA GLN A 296 25.39 3.00 -6.96
C GLN A 296 25.09 4.31 -7.71
N LEU A 297 25.05 5.44 -7.00
CA LEU A 297 25.02 6.79 -7.55
C LEU A 297 25.57 6.89 -9.00
N VAL A 298 24.70 6.92 -10.02
CA VAL A 298 25.09 7.04 -11.44
C VAL A 298 25.22 8.54 -11.75
N ILE A 299 26.41 9.12 -11.86
CA ILE A 299 27.51 8.93 -12.84
C ILE A 299 27.47 9.95 -13.98
N GLU A 300 26.37 10.64 -14.27
CA GLU A 300 26.44 11.70 -15.30
C GLU A 300 26.78 13.09 -14.78
N THR A 301 26.50 13.42 -13.51
CA THR A 301 26.87 14.71 -12.91
C THR A 301 28.24 14.70 -12.21
N LEU A 302 28.82 13.53 -11.96
CA LEU A 302 30.14 13.39 -11.30
C LEU A 302 31.28 13.08 -12.25
N HIS A 303 31.00 12.64 -13.48
CA HIS A 303 32.05 12.53 -14.52
C HIS A 303 32.62 13.91 -14.92
N SER A 304 31.91 15.00 -14.65
CA SER A 304 32.42 16.36 -14.82
C SER A 304 33.27 16.88 -13.63
N LEU A 305 33.27 16.19 -12.49
CA LEU A 305 33.84 16.72 -11.23
C LEU A 305 34.89 15.82 -10.54
N GLY A 306 35.29 14.71 -11.15
CA GLY A 306 36.63 14.12 -10.90
C GLY A 306 36.67 12.65 -10.51
N GLY A 307 37.65 11.96 -11.10
CA GLY A 307 38.35 10.81 -10.51
C GLY A 307 37.57 9.51 -10.39
N SER A 308 37.93 8.55 -11.24
CA SER A 308 37.49 7.14 -11.21
C SER A 308 37.49 6.51 -9.81
N SER A 309 36.32 6.08 -9.33
CA SER A 309 36.22 5.16 -8.20
C SER A 309 35.24 4.03 -8.53
N ARG A 310 35.68 2.79 -8.26
CA ARG A 310 34.92 1.56 -8.49
C ARG A 310 33.64 1.55 -7.64
N PRO A 311 32.53 1.00 -8.14
CA PRO A 311 31.27 1.12 -7.46
C PRO A 311 31.14 0.05 -6.37
N TYR A 312 31.12 0.49 -5.11
CA TYR A 312 30.70 -0.32 -3.97
C TYR A 312 29.28 0.08 -3.59
N GLY A 313 28.36 -0.86 -3.74
CA GLY A 313 26.96 -0.82 -3.32
C GLY A 313 26.50 -2.26 -3.14
N PRO A 314 25.48 -2.54 -2.31
CA PRO A 314 24.95 -3.90 -2.18
C PRO A 314 24.53 -4.42 -3.55
N PRO A 315 24.76 -5.71 -3.87
CA PRO A 315 24.34 -6.27 -5.14
C PRO A 315 22.82 -6.09 -5.29
N LEU A 316 22.41 -5.71 -6.49
CA LEU A 316 21.01 -5.66 -6.92
C LEU A 316 20.42 -7.07 -6.80
N GLN A 317 19.83 -7.35 -5.65
CA GLN A 317 19.03 -8.55 -5.41
C GLN A 317 17.61 -8.29 -5.90
N ASP A 318 16.79 -9.32 -6.03
CA ASP A 318 15.36 -9.21 -6.30
C ASP A 318 14.64 -8.47 -5.16
N ARG A 319 14.74 -7.14 -5.13
CA ARG A 319 14.23 -6.27 -4.07
C ARG A 319 13.30 -5.21 -4.64
N ARG A 320 12.37 -4.74 -3.82
CA ARG A 320 11.61 -3.51 -4.08
C ARG A 320 12.48 -2.28 -3.90
N TYR A 321 12.30 -1.31 -4.80
CA TYR A 321 13.00 -0.03 -4.75
C TYR A 321 12.02 1.13 -4.70
N LEU A 322 12.37 2.18 -3.95
CA LEU A 322 11.75 3.48 -4.07
C LEU A 322 12.49 4.26 -5.14
N TYR A 323 11.85 4.42 -6.29
CA TYR A 323 12.35 5.18 -7.41
C TYR A 323 11.90 6.63 -7.29
N ILE A 324 12.82 7.57 -7.52
CA ILE A 324 12.62 9.01 -7.35
C ILE A 324 13.09 9.71 -8.63
N ARG A 325 12.25 10.59 -9.18
CA ARG A 325 12.57 11.40 -10.36
C ARG A 325 12.43 12.89 -10.03
N GLY A 326 13.39 13.68 -10.48
CA GLY A 326 13.39 15.14 -10.36
C GLY A 326 14.41 15.77 -11.31
N HIS A 327 14.90 16.95 -10.97
CA HIS A 327 15.88 17.68 -11.78
C HIS A 327 17.06 18.17 -10.94
N ASP A 328 18.24 18.33 -11.54
CA ASP A 328 19.38 19.02 -10.93
C ASP A 328 19.28 20.54 -11.03
N GLU A 329 20.28 21.26 -10.52
CA GLU A 329 20.36 22.73 -10.54
C GLU A 329 20.38 23.34 -11.95
N HIS A 330 20.67 22.52 -12.97
CA HIS A 330 20.70 22.91 -14.38
C HIS A 330 19.46 22.42 -15.16
N GLY A 331 18.47 21.85 -14.46
CA GLY A 331 17.23 21.35 -15.05
C GLY A 331 17.36 19.96 -15.70
N LYS A 332 18.52 19.30 -15.61
CA LYS A 332 18.70 17.95 -16.15
C LYS A 332 17.94 16.95 -15.29
N THR A 333 17.22 16.03 -15.92
CA THR A 333 16.51 14.96 -15.21
C THR A 333 17.49 14.10 -14.42
N LEU A 334 17.14 13.87 -13.16
CA LEU A 334 17.82 12.96 -12.25
C LEU A 334 16.86 11.86 -11.81
N GLU A 335 17.39 10.65 -11.79
CA GLU A 335 16.66 9.45 -11.41
C GLU A 335 17.46 8.70 -10.35
N MET A 336 16.78 8.30 -9.27
CA MET A 336 17.40 7.72 -8.09
C MET A 336 16.58 6.54 -7.61
N ALA A 337 17.23 5.54 -7.01
CA ALA A 337 16.56 4.37 -6.47
C ALA A 337 17.14 4.04 -5.10
N PHE A 338 16.28 3.83 -4.11
CA PHE A 338 16.66 3.43 -2.75
C PHE A 338 16.06 2.05 -2.44
N ASP A 339 16.79 1.22 -1.70
CA ASP A 339 16.24 -0.03 -1.15
C ASP A 339 14.95 0.28 -0.38
N TRP A 340 13.92 -0.54 -0.59
CA TRP A 340 12.59 -0.29 -0.04
C TRP A 340 11.95 -1.50 0.61
N TYR A 341 10.86 -1.25 1.34
CA TYR A 341 10.19 -2.26 2.14
C TYR A 341 9.42 -3.27 1.26
N GLU A 342 9.62 -4.55 1.57
CA GLU A 342 8.86 -5.66 1.01
C GLU A 342 7.42 -5.72 1.53
N LEU A 343 6.53 -6.41 0.80
CA LEU A 343 5.12 -6.60 1.20
C LEU A 343 4.96 -7.20 2.60
N THR A 344 5.90 -8.04 3.01
CA THR A 344 5.88 -8.73 4.30
C THR A 344 6.49 -7.92 5.43
N HIS A 345 7.05 -6.73 5.13
CA HIS A 345 7.71 -5.91 6.14
C HIS A 345 6.68 -5.22 7.05
N PRO A 346 6.91 -5.14 8.39
CA PRO A 346 5.98 -4.46 9.31
C PRO A 346 5.70 -2.99 8.96
N LEU A 347 6.66 -2.32 8.32
CA LEU A 347 6.55 -0.92 7.89
C LEU A 347 5.97 -0.75 6.47
N TYR A 348 5.52 -1.82 5.82
CA TYR A 348 5.00 -1.74 4.45
C TYR A 348 3.83 -0.75 4.31
N GLU A 349 2.84 -0.81 5.20
CA GLU A 349 1.70 0.11 5.18
C GLU A 349 2.11 1.57 5.40
N GLU A 350 3.12 1.79 6.26
CA GLU A 350 3.70 3.11 6.48
C GLU A 350 4.41 3.60 5.21
N SER A 351 5.11 2.71 4.52
CA SER A 351 5.80 3.01 3.25
C SER A 351 4.83 3.43 2.14
N GLN A 352 3.62 2.85 2.11
CA GLN A 352 2.58 3.27 1.16
C GLN A 352 2.07 4.68 1.45
N ARG A 353 1.93 5.04 2.73
CA ARG A 353 1.55 6.40 3.15
C ARG A 353 2.61 7.42 2.79
N PHE A 354 3.89 7.11 3.02
CA PHE A 354 5.01 7.94 2.60
C PHE A 354 4.96 8.27 1.10
N VAL A 355 4.83 7.24 0.24
CA VAL A 355 4.79 7.42 -1.21
C VAL A 355 3.61 8.30 -1.62
N ARG A 356 2.45 8.06 -0.99
CA ARG A 356 1.24 8.85 -1.23
C ARG A 356 1.40 10.31 -0.79
N PHE A 357 2.06 10.56 0.35
CA PHE A 357 2.35 11.90 0.87
C PHE A 357 3.17 12.71 -0.14
N VAL A 358 4.29 12.15 -0.58
CA VAL A 358 5.19 12.82 -1.53
C VAL A 358 4.48 13.10 -2.86
N ASN A 359 3.81 12.11 -3.44
CA ASN A 359 3.20 12.24 -4.77
C ASN A 359 2.00 13.18 -4.79
N ARG A 360 1.16 13.19 -3.75
CA ARG A 360 0.00 14.09 -3.74
C ARG A 360 0.37 15.55 -3.72
N ILE A 361 1.48 15.86 -3.08
CA ILE A 361 1.95 17.22 -2.92
C ILE A 361 2.73 17.70 -4.15
N SER A 362 3.23 16.77 -4.96
CA SER A 362 4.07 17.05 -6.13
C SER A 362 3.32 17.21 -7.45
N ILE A 363 1.98 17.15 -7.42
CA ILE A 363 1.14 17.40 -8.61
C ILE A 363 0.53 18.81 -8.47
N PRO A 364 0.90 19.78 -9.32
CA PRO A 364 0.12 21.01 -9.42
C PRO A 364 -1.27 20.66 -9.96
N HIS A 365 -2.31 20.92 -9.18
CA HIS A 365 -3.70 20.88 -9.64
C HIS A 365 -4.01 22.06 -10.56
#